data_AF-A0A3Q3X0I5-F1
#
_entry.id   AF-A0A3Q3X0I5-F1
#
_cell.length_a   1.000
_cell.length_b   1.000
_cell.length_c   1.000
_cell.angle_alpha   90.00
_cell.angle_beta   90.00
_cell.angle_gamma   90.00
#
_symmetry.space_group_name_H-M   'P 1'
#
loop_
_entity.id
_entity.type
_entity.pdbx_description
1 polymer ?
#
loop_
_entity_poly.entity_id
_entity_poly.type
_entity_poly.pdbx_seq_one_letter_code
_entity_poly.pdbx_strand_id
1 'polypeptide(L)'
;AFLFPSGLSTIFYTSVGIPTEVRSGYFLKSPPQNKSWKRRFFVLFKVSEQDYQLKYFNSSEERDKPAGEIDLLQVSFLWVSPQQHSRWGWINKNLKCSPSTVLCIRAGDRDYFLIGESRSVSSGWCRTLNYFTCLGRPLLRFRCMFTRAPKQLPSFVFLSSIDAIIPEERDIEVKQADLKKHLTVTEVDGKPIVSSWTGQPQLVCLFHKGDQILAINDLHTSSVEEVNKYLSKCLKNEVKVTILRRHRCQPLHSSACWTSTVPGRAQMTL
;
A
#
# COMPACT_ATOMS: atom_id res chain seq x y z
N ALA A 1 39.99 -48.81 1.74
CA ALA A 1 40.49 -47.63 1.00
C ALA A 1 39.40 -47.14 0.05
N PHE A 2 39.54 -45.90 -0.43
CA PHE A 2 38.73 -45.16 -1.41
C PHE A 2 38.17 -46.02 -2.58
N LEU A 3 37.07 -45.67 -3.28
CA LEU A 3 36.65 -44.36 -3.79
C LEU A 3 35.11 -44.23 -3.93
N PHE A 4 34.61 -42.99 -3.88
CA PHE A 4 33.30 -42.61 -4.44
C PHE A 4 33.41 -42.35 -5.96
N PRO A 5 32.43 -42.76 -6.77
CA PRO A 5 32.16 -42.12 -8.06
C PRO A 5 31.27 -40.89 -7.86
N SER A 6 31.78 -39.75 -8.29
CA SER A 6 31.09 -38.45 -8.34
C SER A 6 29.99 -38.37 -9.41
N GLY A 7 29.00 -37.52 -9.18
CA GLY A 7 28.38 -36.75 -10.27
C GLY A 7 27.05 -37.25 -10.84
N LEU A 8 25.99 -37.24 -10.03
CA LEU A 8 24.66 -36.93 -10.56
C LEU A 8 24.36 -35.47 -10.24
N SER A 9 24.22 -34.65 -11.28
CA SER A 9 23.73 -33.28 -11.12
C SER A 9 22.28 -33.32 -10.65
N THR A 10 22.04 -32.91 -9.41
CA THR A 10 20.66 -32.67 -8.96
C THR A 10 20.09 -31.54 -9.80
N ILE A 11 19.28 -31.89 -10.79
CA ILE A 11 18.50 -30.92 -11.54
C ILE A 11 17.54 -30.29 -10.54
N PHE A 12 17.86 -29.08 -10.09
CA PHE A 12 16.90 -28.21 -9.45
C PHE A 12 15.84 -27.89 -10.50
N TYR A 13 14.74 -28.66 -10.47
CA TYR A 13 13.48 -28.19 -11.03
C TYR A 13 13.08 -26.95 -10.23
N THR A 14 13.54 -25.79 -10.69
CA THR A 14 12.91 -24.53 -10.32
C THR A 14 11.44 -24.69 -10.70
N SER A 15 10.58 -24.71 -9.69
CA SER A 15 9.13 -24.62 -9.92
C SER A 15 8.93 -23.36 -10.74
N VAL A 16 8.61 -23.53 -12.03
CA VAL A 16 8.21 -22.42 -12.90
C VAL A 16 6.88 -21.97 -12.35
N GLY A 17 6.95 -20.96 -11.48
CA GLY A 17 5.82 -20.52 -10.68
C GLY A 17 4.63 -20.27 -11.58
N ILE A 18 3.59 -21.10 -11.43
CA ILE A 18 2.36 -20.98 -12.21
C ILE A 18 1.86 -19.55 -11.97
N PRO A 19 1.73 -18.70 -13.02
CA PRO A 19 1.44 -17.29 -12.83
C PRO A 19 0.13 -17.10 -12.06
N THR A 20 0.23 -16.57 -10.83
CA THR A 20 -0.93 -16.42 -9.95
C THR A 20 -1.81 -15.29 -10.46
N GLU A 21 -3.09 -15.56 -10.65
CA GLU A 21 -4.07 -14.52 -10.99
C GLU A 21 -4.31 -13.61 -9.77
N VAL A 22 -3.95 -12.34 -9.91
CA VAL A 22 -4.14 -11.31 -8.86
C VAL A 22 -5.52 -10.68 -8.98
N ARG A 23 -5.96 -10.44 -10.22
CA ARG A 23 -7.25 -9.81 -10.52
C ARG A 23 -7.64 -10.08 -11.97
N SER A 24 -8.91 -10.39 -12.21
CA SER A 24 -9.47 -10.45 -13.55
C SER A 24 -10.83 -9.75 -13.64
N GLY A 25 -11.34 -9.60 -14.86
CA GLY A 25 -12.62 -8.95 -15.12
C GLY A 25 -12.71 -8.29 -16.49
N TYR A 26 -13.94 -7.95 -16.88
CA TYR A 26 -14.22 -7.37 -18.19
C TYR A 26 -14.14 -5.84 -18.22
N PHE A 27 -13.62 -5.32 -19.33
CA PHE A 27 -13.70 -3.90 -19.69
C PHE A 27 -14.09 -3.75 -21.16
N LEU A 28 -14.82 -2.68 -21.47
CA LEU A 28 -14.91 -2.16 -22.83
C LEU A 28 -13.66 -1.31 -23.11
N LYS A 29 -12.76 -1.83 -23.94
CA LYS A 29 -11.43 -1.28 -24.20
C LYS A 29 -11.41 -0.40 -25.45
N SER A 30 -10.73 0.74 -25.37
CA SER A 30 -10.51 1.63 -26.53
C SER A 30 -9.73 0.96 -27.68
N PRO A 31 -10.00 1.37 -28.92
CA PRO A 31 -9.15 1.04 -30.07
C PRO A 31 -7.75 1.69 -29.94
N PRO A 32 -6.71 1.17 -30.63
CA PRO A 32 -5.44 1.89 -30.77
C PRO A 32 -5.57 3.13 -31.67
N GLN A 33 -6.30 2.97 -32.78
CA GLN A 33 -6.61 3.93 -33.86
C GLN A 33 -7.92 3.46 -34.51
N ASN A 34 -8.72 4.36 -35.11
CA ASN A 34 -9.84 4.19 -36.09
C ASN A 34 -10.61 2.84 -36.18
N LYS A 35 -10.73 2.10 -35.07
CA LYS A 35 -11.34 0.77 -34.98
C LYS A 35 -12.45 0.81 -33.93
N SER A 36 -13.28 -0.23 -33.87
CA SER A 36 -14.31 -0.36 -32.83
C SER A 36 -13.71 -0.56 -31.44
N TRP A 37 -14.47 -0.10 -30.43
CA TRP A 37 -14.25 -0.48 -29.04
C TRP A 37 -14.57 -1.96 -28.87
N LYS A 38 -13.82 -2.67 -28.03
CA LYS A 38 -13.96 -4.13 -27.85
C LYS A 38 -14.05 -4.50 -26.40
N ARG A 39 -15.08 -5.29 -26.02
CA ARG A 39 -15.12 -5.97 -24.73
C ARG A 39 -13.95 -6.96 -24.69
N ARG A 40 -13.16 -6.93 -23.63
CA ARG A 40 -11.99 -7.80 -23.43
C ARG A 40 -11.92 -8.21 -21.96
N PHE A 41 -11.51 -9.44 -21.72
CA PHE A 41 -11.28 -9.96 -20.38
C PHE A 41 -9.83 -9.64 -19.99
N PHE A 42 -9.65 -8.80 -18.97
CA PHE A 42 -8.33 -8.44 -18.47
C PHE A 42 -7.92 -9.37 -17.35
N VAL A 43 -6.63 -9.71 -17.29
CA VAL A 43 -6.04 -10.47 -16.20
C VAL A 43 -4.70 -9.83 -15.83
N LEU A 44 -4.55 -9.53 -14.54
CA LEU A 44 -3.27 -9.21 -13.93
C LEU A 44 -2.69 -10.49 -13.33
N PHE A 45 -1.57 -10.94 -13.89
CA PHE A 45 -0.80 -12.07 -13.37
C PHE A 45 0.36 -11.59 -12.50
N LYS A 46 0.65 -12.32 -11.43
CA LYS A 46 1.92 -12.30 -10.70
C LYS A 46 2.76 -13.46 -11.21
N VAL A 47 3.86 -13.17 -11.90
CA VAL A 47 4.79 -14.19 -12.43
C VAL A 47 5.92 -14.46 -11.43
N SER A 48 6.33 -13.43 -10.68
CA SER A 48 7.25 -13.55 -9.54
C SER A 48 6.94 -12.48 -8.48
N GLU A 49 7.75 -12.35 -7.43
CA GLU A 49 7.58 -11.27 -6.45
C GLU A 49 7.73 -9.86 -7.06
N GLN A 50 8.50 -9.73 -8.15
CA GLN A 50 8.77 -8.46 -8.83
C GLN A 50 8.25 -8.37 -10.27
N ASP A 51 7.81 -9.48 -10.88
CA ASP A 51 7.24 -9.49 -12.25
C ASP A 51 5.71 -9.64 -12.23
N TYR A 52 5.04 -8.70 -12.88
CA TYR A 52 3.59 -8.59 -12.99
C TYR A 52 3.19 -8.24 -14.42
N GLN A 53 2.25 -9.00 -14.99
CA GLN A 53 1.89 -8.90 -16.40
C GLN A 53 0.39 -8.62 -16.55
N LEU A 54 0.02 -7.52 -17.22
CA LEU A 54 -1.38 -7.15 -17.49
C LEU A 54 -1.74 -7.54 -18.93
N LYS A 55 -2.37 -8.70 -19.08
CA LYS A 55 -2.80 -9.23 -20.38
C LYS A 55 -4.31 -9.11 -20.55
N TYR A 56 -4.76 -9.11 -21.80
CA TYR A 56 -6.19 -9.12 -22.10
C TYR A 56 -6.55 -10.09 -23.23
N PHE A 57 -7.68 -10.76 -23.07
CA PHE A 57 -8.16 -11.89 -23.86
C PHE A 57 -9.51 -11.55 -24.51
N ASN A 58 -9.93 -12.34 -25.50
CA ASN A 58 -11.23 -12.15 -26.14
C ASN A 58 -12.38 -12.39 -25.16
N SER A 59 -12.28 -13.45 -24.35
CA SER A 59 -13.23 -13.82 -23.29
C SER A 59 -12.50 -14.42 -22.07
N SER A 60 -13.27 -14.89 -21.08
CA SER A 60 -12.77 -15.57 -19.88
C SER A 60 -12.37 -17.04 -20.13
N GLU A 61 -12.82 -17.62 -21.24
CA GLU A 61 -12.63 -19.01 -21.62
C GLU A 61 -11.43 -19.15 -22.57
N GLU A 62 -11.29 -18.26 -23.55
CA GLU A 62 -10.16 -18.25 -24.51
C GLU A 62 -8.91 -17.58 -23.91
N ARG A 63 -8.24 -18.27 -22.97
CA ARG A 63 -7.08 -17.75 -22.22
C ARG A 63 -5.71 -18.17 -22.74
N ASP A 64 -5.64 -19.09 -23.68
CA ASP A 64 -4.36 -19.59 -24.22
C ASP A 64 -3.61 -18.55 -25.06
N LYS A 65 -4.35 -17.62 -25.69
CA LYS A 65 -3.79 -16.60 -26.58
C LYS A 65 -4.25 -15.20 -26.19
N PRO A 66 -3.36 -14.34 -25.66
CA PRO A 66 -3.72 -12.96 -25.36
C PRO A 66 -4.04 -12.19 -26.65
N ALA A 67 -5.14 -11.42 -26.62
CA ALA A 67 -5.47 -10.43 -27.64
C ALA A 67 -4.61 -9.15 -27.51
N GLY A 68 -3.79 -9.07 -26.46
CA GLY A 68 -2.69 -8.13 -26.29
C GLY A 68 -2.28 -8.01 -24.82
N GLU A 69 -1.30 -7.14 -24.60
CA GLU A 69 -0.67 -6.93 -23.30
C GLU A 69 -0.43 -5.43 -23.08
N ILE A 70 -0.42 -5.01 -21.81
CA ILE A 70 -0.02 -3.69 -21.37
C ILE A 70 1.20 -3.87 -20.48
N ASP A 71 2.37 -3.54 -21.00
CA ASP A 71 3.63 -3.57 -20.26
C ASP A 71 3.57 -2.59 -19.09
N LEU A 72 3.53 -3.12 -17.87
CA LEU A 72 3.46 -2.34 -16.63
C LEU A 72 4.74 -1.53 -16.38
N LEU A 73 5.87 -1.90 -16.99
CA LEU A 73 7.13 -1.16 -16.90
C LEU A 73 7.08 0.15 -17.72
N GLN A 74 6.21 0.19 -18.74
CA GLN A 74 5.97 1.38 -19.58
C GLN A 74 4.82 2.25 -19.07
N VAL A 75 4.07 1.83 -18.04
CA VAL A 75 2.97 2.62 -17.48
C VAL A 75 3.52 3.86 -16.79
N SER A 76 3.20 5.04 -17.34
CA SER A 76 3.64 6.32 -16.80
C SER A 76 2.58 7.04 -15.98
N PHE A 77 1.29 6.80 -16.27
CA PHE A 77 0.14 7.40 -15.59
C PHE A 77 -1.04 6.42 -15.55
N LEU A 78 -1.76 6.42 -14.43
CA LEU A 78 -2.89 5.54 -14.17
C LEU A 78 -3.94 6.26 -13.30
N TRP A 79 -5.12 6.55 -13.84
CA TRP A 79 -6.16 7.31 -13.13
C TRP A 79 -7.57 6.98 -13.59
N VAL A 80 -8.57 7.30 -12.75
CA VAL A 80 -10.00 7.23 -13.10
C VAL A 80 -10.56 8.61 -13.41
N SER A 81 -11.72 8.70 -14.05
CA SER A 81 -12.38 9.96 -14.42
C SER A 81 -11.50 10.85 -15.32
N PRO A 82 -11.26 10.47 -16.59
CA PRO A 82 -10.40 11.20 -17.51
C PRO A 82 -11.03 12.48 -18.06
N GLN A 83 -11.81 13.22 -17.26
CA GLN A 83 -12.63 14.36 -17.70
C GLN A 83 -11.83 15.50 -18.34
N GLN A 84 -10.57 15.66 -17.93
CA GLN A 84 -9.62 16.64 -18.46
C GLN A 84 -8.85 16.15 -19.70
N HIS A 85 -9.02 14.89 -20.10
CA HIS A 85 -8.34 14.33 -21.26
C HIS A 85 -9.04 14.76 -22.56
N SER A 86 -8.29 15.19 -23.58
CA SER A 86 -8.84 15.70 -24.85
C SER A 86 -9.86 14.76 -25.51
N ARG A 87 -9.62 13.45 -25.48
CA ARG A 87 -10.54 12.41 -25.99
C ARG A 87 -11.84 12.23 -25.19
N TRP A 88 -11.97 12.77 -23.98
CA TRP A 88 -13.12 12.53 -23.09
C TRP A 88 -14.46 12.99 -23.68
N GLY A 89 -14.49 14.16 -24.33
CA GLY A 89 -15.71 14.69 -24.95
C GLY A 89 -16.31 13.72 -25.97
N TRP A 90 -15.46 13.03 -26.74
CA TRP A 90 -15.89 11.98 -27.66
C TRP A 90 -16.36 10.72 -26.92
N ILE A 91 -15.61 10.26 -25.91
CA ILE A 91 -15.92 9.04 -25.14
C ILE A 91 -17.29 9.16 -24.46
N ASN A 92 -17.51 10.24 -23.73
CA ASN A 92 -18.76 10.50 -23.02
C ASN A 92 -19.96 10.54 -23.98
N LYS A 93 -19.83 11.26 -25.10
CA LYS A 93 -20.89 11.42 -26.11
C LYS A 93 -21.27 10.11 -26.81
N ASN A 94 -20.29 9.28 -27.16
CA ASN A 94 -20.53 8.08 -27.98
C ASN A 94 -20.84 6.82 -27.17
N LEU A 95 -20.33 6.73 -25.93
CA LEU A 95 -20.43 5.50 -25.12
C LEU A 95 -21.34 5.64 -23.89
N LYS A 96 -21.86 6.85 -23.63
CA LYS A 96 -22.85 7.14 -22.56
C LYS A 96 -22.44 6.63 -21.17
N CYS A 97 -21.15 6.62 -20.88
CA CYS A 97 -20.57 6.13 -19.63
C CYS A 97 -20.30 7.25 -18.62
N SER A 98 -20.49 6.99 -17.32
CA SER A 98 -20.04 7.92 -16.27
C SER A 98 -18.51 8.04 -16.27
N PRO A 99 -17.92 9.24 -16.06
CA PRO A 99 -16.46 9.39 -15.96
C PRO A 99 -15.86 8.47 -14.89
N SER A 100 -16.60 8.26 -13.79
CA SER A 100 -16.17 7.42 -12.67
C SER A 100 -16.05 5.92 -13.00
N THR A 101 -16.62 5.47 -14.13
CA THR A 101 -16.46 4.10 -14.65
C THR A 101 -15.39 3.96 -15.73
N VAL A 102 -14.59 5.01 -15.98
CA VAL A 102 -13.51 4.98 -16.97
C VAL A 102 -12.16 5.06 -16.28
N LEU A 103 -11.37 4.00 -16.46
CA LEU A 103 -9.96 3.91 -16.09
C LEU A 103 -9.10 4.27 -17.31
N CYS A 104 -8.17 5.19 -17.12
CA CYS A 104 -7.17 5.57 -18.12
C CYS A 104 -5.80 5.03 -17.70
N ILE A 105 -5.12 4.35 -18.64
CA ILE A 105 -3.75 3.86 -18.48
C ILE A 105 -2.91 4.43 -19.62
N ARG A 106 -1.88 5.22 -19.31
CA ARG A 106 -0.87 5.59 -20.31
C ARG A 106 0.32 4.65 -20.19
N ALA A 107 0.56 3.86 -21.23
CA ALA A 107 1.76 3.04 -21.36
C ALA A 107 2.50 3.46 -22.64
N GLY A 108 3.75 3.91 -22.50
CA GLY A 108 4.53 4.47 -23.60
C GLY A 108 3.87 5.71 -24.22
N ASP A 109 3.63 5.66 -25.52
CA ASP A 109 2.95 6.69 -26.32
C ASP A 109 1.42 6.56 -26.32
N ARG A 110 0.86 5.49 -25.73
CA ARG A 110 -0.53 5.10 -25.89
C ARG A 110 -1.37 5.24 -24.63
N ASP A 111 -2.46 6.00 -24.75
CA ASP A 111 -3.54 6.09 -23.75
C ASP A 111 -4.62 5.02 -24.01
N TYR A 112 -4.76 4.09 -23.08
CA TYR A 112 -5.82 3.07 -23.02
C TYR A 112 -6.98 3.58 -22.16
N PHE A 113 -8.19 3.55 -22.71
CA PHE A 113 -9.42 3.83 -21.94
C PHE A 113 -10.18 2.53 -21.74
N LEU A 114 -10.41 2.18 -20.48
CA LEU A 114 -11.09 0.97 -20.05
C LEU A 114 -12.38 1.37 -19.33
N ILE A 115 -13.53 1.06 -19.91
CA ILE A 115 -14.83 1.36 -19.30
C ILE A 115 -15.32 0.11 -18.57
N GLY A 116 -15.39 0.20 -17.24
CA GLY A 116 -15.87 -0.87 -16.37
C GLY A 116 -17.37 -0.79 -16.14
N GLU A 117 -17.95 -1.89 -15.67
CA GLU A 117 -19.39 -1.99 -15.38
C GLU A 117 -19.83 -1.08 -14.23
N SER A 118 -18.90 -0.71 -13.32
CA SER A 118 -19.16 0.25 -12.24
C SER A 118 -17.93 1.07 -11.84
N ARG A 119 -18.18 2.10 -11.01
CA ARG A 119 -17.12 2.87 -10.35
C ARG A 119 -16.25 1.98 -9.47
N SER A 120 -16.84 1.00 -8.78
CA SER A 120 -16.14 0.09 -7.88
C SER A 120 -15.19 -0.83 -8.64
N VAL A 121 -15.59 -1.32 -9.83
CA VAL A 121 -14.71 -2.07 -10.73
C VAL A 121 -13.51 -1.20 -11.14
N SER A 122 -13.79 -0.02 -11.70
CA SER A 122 -12.77 0.86 -12.29
C SER A 122 -11.78 1.41 -11.28
N SER A 123 -12.28 1.87 -10.12
CA SER A 123 -11.45 2.36 -9.01
C SER A 123 -10.69 1.23 -8.30
N GLY A 124 -11.28 0.04 -8.18
CA GLY A 124 -10.60 -1.15 -7.68
C GLY A 124 -9.41 -1.54 -8.56
N TRP A 125 -9.61 -1.63 -9.88
CA TRP A 125 -8.53 -1.89 -10.83
C TRP A 125 -7.45 -0.81 -10.82
N CYS A 126 -7.82 0.47 -10.71
CA CYS A 126 -6.88 1.58 -10.54
C CYS A 126 -6.01 1.41 -9.28
N ARG A 127 -6.61 1.04 -8.14
CA ARG A 127 -5.88 0.78 -6.88
C ARG A 127 -4.93 -0.42 -7.02
N THR A 128 -5.44 -1.54 -7.55
CA THR A 128 -4.64 -2.76 -7.77
C THR A 128 -3.44 -2.48 -8.68
N LEU A 129 -3.65 -1.88 -9.85
CA LEU A 129 -2.56 -1.62 -10.80
C LEU A 129 -1.55 -0.59 -10.26
N ASN A 130 -2.00 0.46 -9.56
CA ASN A 130 -1.08 1.44 -8.95
C ASN A 130 -0.15 0.79 -7.93
N TYR A 131 -0.66 -0.14 -7.12
CA TYR A 131 0.15 -0.89 -6.15
C TYR A 131 1.28 -1.64 -6.85
N PHE A 132 0.98 -2.46 -7.86
CA PHE A 132 1.99 -3.28 -8.54
C PHE A 132 2.94 -2.47 -9.44
N THR A 133 2.48 -1.39 -10.10
CA THR A 133 3.39 -0.49 -10.83
C THR A 133 4.35 0.28 -9.91
N CYS A 134 3.98 0.51 -8.65
CA CYS A 134 4.82 1.20 -7.67
C CYS A 134 5.73 0.27 -6.86
N LEU A 135 5.32 -0.98 -6.60
CA LEU A 135 6.11 -1.94 -5.81
C LEU A 135 7.50 -2.21 -6.40
N GLY A 136 7.60 -2.38 -7.72
CA GLY A 136 8.87 -2.72 -8.39
C GLY A 136 9.79 -1.53 -8.71
N ARG A 137 9.36 -0.28 -8.50
CA ARG A 137 10.06 0.92 -9.03
C ARG A 137 10.03 2.11 -8.06
N PRO A 138 11.04 2.26 -7.16
CA PRO A 138 11.14 3.40 -6.24
C PRO A 138 11.10 4.77 -6.94
N LEU A 139 11.57 4.87 -8.18
CA LEU A 139 11.60 6.11 -8.97
C LEU A 139 10.23 6.51 -9.56
N LEU A 140 9.24 5.60 -9.64
CA LEU A 140 7.88 5.95 -10.09
C LEU A 140 6.97 6.48 -8.97
N ARG A 141 7.35 6.31 -7.69
CA ARG A 141 6.62 6.87 -6.52
C ARG A 141 6.35 8.38 -6.66
N PHE A 142 7.25 9.12 -7.31
CA PHE A 142 7.10 10.56 -7.50
C PHE A 142 6.21 10.93 -8.70
N ARG A 143 6.07 10.10 -9.73
CA ARG A 143 5.35 10.49 -10.96
C ARG A 143 3.86 10.14 -10.94
N CYS A 144 3.46 9.07 -10.27
CA CYS A 144 2.02 8.76 -10.09
C CYS A 144 1.33 9.67 -9.06
N MET A 145 2.09 10.30 -8.13
CA MET A 145 1.54 11.27 -7.18
C MET A 145 1.61 12.73 -7.67
N PHE A 146 2.35 13.03 -8.74
CA PHE A 146 2.49 14.38 -9.30
C PHE A 146 2.19 14.44 -10.80
N THR A 147 0.90 14.36 -11.16
CA THR A 147 0.38 15.15 -12.28
C THR A 147 -0.80 16.00 -11.86
N ARG A 148 -0.49 17.23 -11.45
CA ARG A 148 -1.30 18.38 -11.83
C ARG A 148 -1.41 18.39 -13.35
N ALA A 149 -2.61 18.29 -13.91
CA ALA A 149 -2.89 19.05 -15.12
C ALA A 149 -2.98 20.53 -14.72
N PRO A 150 -2.44 21.48 -15.49
CA PRO A 150 -2.30 22.85 -15.03
C PRO A 150 -3.61 23.66 -15.11
N LYS A 151 -3.89 24.36 -14.01
CA LYS A 151 -4.82 25.50 -13.81
C LYS A 151 -6.33 25.17 -13.70
N GLN A 152 -6.89 25.75 -12.62
CA GLN A 152 -8.31 25.88 -12.23
C GLN A 152 -8.97 24.63 -11.59
N LEU A 153 -9.23 24.78 -10.28
CA LEU A 153 -10.10 23.97 -9.41
C LEU A 153 -11.58 24.37 -9.66
N PRO A 154 -12.59 23.49 -9.42
CA PRO A 154 -13.02 23.22 -8.04
C PRO A 154 -13.42 21.76 -7.71
N SER A 155 -13.28 21.46 -6.41
CA SER A 155 -14.13 20.64 -5.54
C SER A 155 -14.98 19.48 -6.13
N PHE A 156 -14.67 18.22 -5.77
CA PHE A 156 -15.53 17.39 -4.88
C PHE A 156 -14.91 16.01 -4.50
N VAL A 157 -14.93 15.71 -3.20
CA VAL A 157 -14.86 14.40 -2.48
C VAL A 157 -13.72 13.40 -2.79
N PHE A 158 -12.73 13.40 -1.90
CA PHE A 158 -11.88 12.24 -1.58
C PHE A 158 -12.73 11.07 -1.04
N LEU A 159 -12.46 9.84 -1.50
CA LEU A 159 -12.79 8.63 -0.73
C LEU A 159 -11.51 7.90 -0.34
N SER A 160 -11.09 8.22 0.89
CA SER A 160 -10.31 7.40 1.80
C SER A 160 -10.91 6.00 1.97
N SER A 161 -10.17 5.13 2.67
CA SER A 161 -10.46 3.71 2.87
C SER A 161 -10.31 2.86 1.59
N ILE A 162 -9.48 1.83 1.58
CA ILE A 162 -8.86 1.16 2.72
C ILE A 162 -7.52 1.81 3.04
N ASP A 163 -7.45 2.30 4.28
CA ASP A 163 -6.21 2.74 4.86
C ASP A 163 -5.32 1.57 5.16
N ALA A 164 -4.08 1.97 5.25
CA ALA A 164 -2.97 1.17 5.57
C ALA A 164 -2.36 1.74 6.87
N ILE A 165 -2.62 1.05 7.98
CA ILE A 165 -2.06 1.23 9.32
C ILE A 165 -1.51 -0.12 9.89
N ILE A 166 -0.39 -0.67 9.37
CA ILE A 166 0.35 -1.74 10.10
C ILE A 166 0.74 -1.09 11.42
N PRO A 167 0.45 -1.71 12.57
CA PRO A 167 1.06 -1.27 13.80
C PRO A 167 2.52 -1.76 13.78
N GLU A 168 3.47 -0.83 13.78
CA GLU A 168 4.89 -1.14 13.76
C GLU A 168 5.41 -1.24 15.20
N GLU A 169 6.03 -2.36 15.56
CA GLU A 169 6.74 -2.49 16.84
C GLU A 169 8.10 -1.82 16.75
N ARG A 170 8.45 -1.03 17.77
CA ARG A 170 9.73 -0.32 17.84
C ARG A 170 10.31 -0.37 19.24
N ASP A 171 11.58 -0.75 19.32
CA ASP A 171 12.41 -0.59 20.50
C ASP A 171 13.04 0.81 20.52
N ILE A 172 12.92 1.48 21.67
CA ILE A 172 13.38 2.85 21.90
C ILE A 172 14.23 2.86 23.17
N GLU A 173 15.52 3.15 23.05
CA GLU A 173 16.44 3.26 24.19
C GLU A 173 16.56 4.72 24.66
N VAL A 174 16.19 4.98 25.91
CA VAL A 174 16.12 6.33 26.50
C VAL A 174 16.60 6.31 27.95
N LYS A 175 17.18 7.42 28.41
CA LYS A 175 17.59 7.57 29.80
C LYS A 175 16.39 7.48 30.75
N GLN A 176 16.54 6.68 31.81
CA GLN A 176 15.51 6.43 32.82
C GLN A 176 14.99 7.73 33.46
N ALA A 177 15.88 8.70 33.70
CA ALA A 177 15.53 10.00 34.27
C ALA A 177 14.59 10.79 33.34
N ASP A 178 14.82 10.73 32.02
CA ASP A 178 14.00 11.43 31.05
C ASP A 178 12.63 10.76 30.92
N LEU A 179 12.56 9.43 30.92
CA LEU A 179 11.29 8.68 30.96
C LEU A 179 10.44 9.08 32.17
N LYS A 180 11.03 9.08 33.39
CA LYS A 180 10.32 9.45 34.63
C LYS A 180 9.82 10.89 34.66
N LYS A 181 10.53 11.82 34.02
CA LYS A 181 10.22 13.27 34.08
C LYS A 181 9.34 13.75 32.93
N HIS A 182 9.44 13.11 31.76
CA HIS A 182 8.89 13.65 30.52
C HIS A 182 7.86 12.75 29.84
N LEU A 183 7.75 11.47 30.19
CA LEU A 183 6.73 10.57 29.65
C LEU A 183 5.47 10.62 30.52
N THR A 184 4.32 10.76 29.87
CA THR A 184 3.01 10.57 30.52
C THR A 184 2.28 9.44 29.83
N VAL A 185 1.90 8.45 30.64
CA VAL A 185 1.16 7.26 30.20
C VAL A 185 -0.20 7.30 30.89
N THR A 186 -1.26 7.02 30.15
CA THR A 186 -2.63 6.93 30.63
C THR A 186 -3.20 5.57 30.27
N GLU A 187 -4.05 5.04 31.13
CA GLU A 187 -4.73 3.79 30.85
C GLU A 187 -5.93 4.03 29.93
N VAL A 188 -6.00 3.29 28.81
CA VAL A 188 -7.14 3.29 27.89
C VAL A 188 -7.42 1.85 27.53
N ASP A 189 -8.66 1.41 27.72
CA ASP A 189 -9.11 0.02 27.51
C ASP A 189 -8.21 -1.04 28.20
N GLY A 190 -7.76 -0.73 29.43
CA GLY A 190 -6.90 -1.63 30.21
C GLY A 190 -5.45 -1.74 29.70
N LYS A 191 -4.94 -0.71 29.00
CA LYS A 191 -3.60 -0.72 28.37
C LYS A 191 -2.83 0.57 28.63
N PRO A 192 -1.49 0.50 28.78
CA PRO A 192 -0.64 1.68 28.94
C PRO A 192 -0.42 2.38 27.60
N ILE A 193 -1.09 3.53 27.42
CA ILE A 193 -1.00 4.35 26.22
C ILE A 193 -0.26 5.65 26.50
N VAL A 194 0.72 6.00 25.66
CA VAL A 194 1.42 7.29 25.75
C VAL A 194 0.45 8.43 25.42
N SER A 195 0.23 9.31 26.40
CA SER A 195 -0.60 10.50 26.27
C SER A 195 0.21 11.77 25.98
N SER A 196 1.45 11.85 26.49
CA SER A 196 2.38 12.95 26.29
C SER A 196 3.85 12.51 26.40
N TRP A 197 4.73 13.23 25.70
CA TRP A 197 6.19 13.12 25.79
C TRP A 197 6.77 14.53 25.63
N THR A 198 7.59 14.96 26.60
CA THR A 198 8.19 16.31 26.64
C THR A 198 9.72 16.28 26.73
N GLY A 199 10.33 15.19 26.25
CA GLY A 199 11.77 14.96 26.31
C GLY A 199 12.59 15.98 25.50
N GLN A 200 13.92 15.90 25.63
CA GLN A 200 14.81 16.93 25.10
C GLN A 200 14.71 17.15 23.57
N PRO A 201 15.05 18.35 23.05
CA PRO A 201 14.74 18.77 21.67
C PRO A 201 15.33 17.92 20.54
N GLN A 202 16.30 17.05 20.81
CA GLN A 202 16.88 16.13 19.83
C GLN A 202 16.09 14.81 19.71
N LEU A 203 15.17 14.56 20.64
CA LEU A 203 14.46 13.29 20.87
C LEU A 203 12.92 13.47 21.02
N VAL A 204 12.39 14.63 20.63
CA VAL A 204 10.96 14.97 20.82
C VAL A 204 10.00 14.05 20.06
N CYS A 205 10.44 13.41 18.98
CA CYS A 205 9.61 12.50 18.18
C CYS A 205 9.72 11.02 18.59
N LEU A 206 10.41 10.69 19.70
CA LEU A 206 10.60 9.29 20.10
C LEU A 206 9.27 8.59 20.37
N PHE A 207 8.41 9.18 21.20
CA PHE A 207 7.06 8.67 21.47
C PHE A 207 5.99 9.56 20.80
N HIS A 208 4.91 8.96 20.35
CA HIS A 208 3.77 9.59 19.71
C HIS A 208 2.51 9.37 20.55
N LYS A 209 1.54 10.28 20.44
CA LYS A 209 0.29 10.15 21.20
C LYS A 209 -0.50 8.96 20.67
N GLY A 210 -0.85 8.03 21.54
CA GLY A 210 -1.54 6.79 21.18
C GLY A 210 -0.61 5.60 20.89
N ASP A 211 0.71 5.74 21.04
CA ASP A 211 1.59 4.56 21.12
C ASP A 211 1.21 3.72 22.34
N GLN A 212 1.10 2.41 22.18
CA GLN A 212 0.96 1.48 23.31
C GLN A 212 2.35 1.02 23.76
N ILE A 213 2.60 1.03 25.07
CA ILE A 213 3.81 0.41 25.63
C ILE A 213 3.55 -1.10 25.75
N LEU A 214 4.46 -1.92 25.21
CA LEU A 214 4.39 -3.37 25.27
C LEU A 214 5.37 -3.95 26.30
N ALA A 215 6.57 -3.38 26.42
CA ALA A 215 7.60 -3.86 27.34
C ALA A 215 8.55 -2.76 27.84
N ILE A 216 9.15 -3.00 29.01
CA ILE A 216 10.21 -2.19 29.62
C ILE A 216 11.40 -3.12 29.92
N ASN A 217 12.52 -2.94 29.22
CA ASN A 217 13.67 -3.85 29.23
C ASN A 217 13.27 -5.32 29.02
N ASP A 218 12.52 -5.59 27.93
CA ASP A 218 12.01 -6.91 27.53
C ASP A 218 10.98 -7.55 28.48
N LEU A 219 10.73 -6.94 29.65
CA LEU A 219 9.64 -7.32 30.55
C LEU A 219 8.32 -6.74 30.01
N HIS A 220 7.44 -7.63 29.57
CA HIS A 220 6.13 -7.26 29.04
C HIS A 220 5.26 -6.57 30.10
N THR A 221 4.49 -5.57 29.69
CA THR A 221 3.64 -4.76 30.55
C THR A 221 2.23 -4.69 29.98
N SER A 222 1.23 -4.94 30.83
CA SER A 222 -0.18 -4.86 30.46
C SER A 222 -0.91 -3.66 31.05
N SER A 223 -0.41 -3.06 32.14
CA SER A 223 -1.02 -1.89 32.81
C SER A 223 -0.03 -0.73 33.05
N VAL A 224 -0.55 0.43 33.42
CA VAL A 224 0.25 1.64 33.72
C VAL A 224 1.03 1.47 35.04
N GLU A 225 0.48 0.74 36.00
CA GLU A 225 1.09 0.41 37.29
C GLU A 225 2.34 -0.46 37.08
N GLU A 226 2.28 -1.42 36.15
CA GLU A 226 3.43 -2.26 35.77
C GLU A 226 4.54 -1.42 35.14
N VAL A 227 4.21 -0.55 34.17
CA VAL A 227 5.16 0.39 33.56
C VAL A 227 5.83 1.27 34.64
N ASN A 228 5.05 1.86 35.54
CA ASN A 228 5.57 2.69 36.63
C ASN A 228 6.42 1.90 37.64
N LYS A 229 6.04 0.65 37.94
CA LYS A 229 6.80 -0.27 38.81
C LYS A 229 8.14 -0.66 38.19
N TYR A 230 8.20 -0.93 36.89
CA TYR A 230 9.45 -1.26 36.21
C TYR A 230 10.34 -0.03 36.02
N LEU A 231 9.78 1.12 35.65
CA LEU A 231 10.54 2.36 35.55
C LEU A 231 11.07 2.83 36.91
N SER A 232 10.29 2.73 37.99
CA SER A 232 10.76 3.09 39.33
C SER A 232 11.91 2.20 39.82
N LYS A 233 11.81 0.88 39.63
CA LYS A 233 12.80 -0.12 40.09
C LYS A 233 13.99 -0.38 39.16
N CYS A 234 14.01 0.18 37.95
CA CYS A 234 15.16 0.01 37.07
C CYS A 234 16.42 0.68 37.67
N LEU A 235 17.57 0.00 37.57
CA LEU A 235 18.87 0.46 38.06
C LEU A 235 19.83 0.86 36.93
N LYS A 236 19.44 0.65 35.66
CA LYS A 236 20.21 1.07 34.48
C LYS A 236 19.94 2.56 34.21
N ASN A 237 20.95 3.30 33.78
CA ASN A 237 20.77 4.71 33.38
C ASN A 237 19.92 4.82 32.10
N GLU A 238 19.98 3.81 31.23
CA GLU A 238 19.24 3.70 29.97
C GLU A 238 18.30 2.48 29.99
N VAL A 239 17.15 2.66 29.37
CA VAL A 239 16.00 1.75 29.41
C VAL A 239 15.49 1.55 28.00
N LYS A 240 15.36 0.30 27.57
CA LYS A 240 14.68 -0.07 26.32
C LYS A 240 13.17 -0.09 26.55
N VAL A 241 12.43 0.65 25.77
CA VAL A 241 10.95 0.69 25.79
C VAL A 241 10.47 0.15 24.45
N THR A 242 9.76 -0.97 24.48
CA THR A 242 9.13 -1.55 23.29
C THR A 242 7.73 -0.98 23.15
N ILE A 243 7.45 -0.32 22.03
CA ILE A 243 6.15 0.29 21.74
C ILE A 243 5.50 -0.31 20.50
N LEU A 244 4.17 -0.22 20.43
CA LEU A 244 3.36 -0.51 19.25
C LEU A 244 2.81 0.80 18.68
N ARG A 245 3.33 1.24 17.53
CA ARG A 245 2.93 2.49 16.87
C ARG A 245 1.94 2.24 15.75
N ARG A 246 0.71 2.76 15.89
CA ARG A 246 -0.27 2.77 14.80
C ARG A 246 -0.02 3.97 13.87
N HIS A 247 0.05 3.73 12.57
CA HIS A 247 0.18 4.76 11.50
C HIS A 247 -1.04 5.71 11.34
N ARG A 248 -1.48 6.36 12.42
CA ARG A 248 -2.14 7.69 12.45
C ARG A 248 -1.86 8.46 13.75
N CYS A 249 -1.08 7.90 14.68
CA CYS A 249 -0.56 8.64 15.83
C CYS A 249 0.25 9.84 15.32
N GLN A 250 -0.19 11.06 15.65
CA GLN A 250 0.61 12.23 15.30
C GLN A 250 1.90 12.23 16.13
N PRO A 251 3.04 12.66 15.56
CA PRO A 251 4.18 13.06 16.36
C PRO A 251 3.66 14.04 17.41
N LEU A 252 3.96 13.75 18.68
CA LEU A 252 4.00 14.83 19.65
C LEU A 252 5.18 15.71 19.18
N HIS A 253 4.92 17.01 19.05
CA HIS A 253 5.83 18.06 18.52
C HIS A 253 5.81 18.32 16.99
N SER A 254 6.25 19.52 16.62
CA SER A 254 5.80 20.27 15.44
C SER A 254 6.34 19.76 14.10
N SER A 255 5.43 19.41 13.19
CA SER A 255 5.51 19.62 11.73
C SER A 255 6.79 19.24 10.96
N ALA A 256 7.49 18.15 11.29
CA ALA A 256 8.76 17.80 10.61
C ALA A 256 9.00 16.31 10.24
N CYS A 257 7.97 15.44 10.13
CA CYS A 257 8.15 14.02 9.70
C CYS A 257 6.83 13.33 9.25
N TRP A 258 6.78 12.45 8.21
CA TRP A 258 5.57 11.67 7.76
C TRP A 258 5.82 10.42 6.86
N THR A 259 5.27 9.20 7.17
CA THR A 259 5.27 7.90 6.37
C THR A 259 4.26 6.73 6.81
N SER A 260 4.00 5.70 5.93
CA SER A 260 3.62 4.20 6.01
C SER A 260 2.19 3.53 6.24
N THR A 261 2.02 2.16 6.40
CA THR A 261 0.99 1.28 5.65
C THR A 261 0.59 -0.22 6.08
N VAL A 262 -0.69 -0.63 6.50
CA VAL A 262 -1.57 -1.89 6.25
C VAL A 262 -3.02 -2.06 6.97
N PRO A 263 -4.08 -2.77 6.46
CA PRO A 263 -5.56 -2.70 6.84
C PRO A 263 -6.24 -3.63 7.91
N GLY A 264 -7.61 -3.63 8.01
CA GLY A 264 -8.45 -4.87 8.17
C GLY A 264 -9.42 -5.05 9.39
N ARG A 265 -10.51 -5.86 9.26
CA ARG A 265 -11.33 -6.43 10.38
C ARG A 265 -12.35 -7.53 9.95
N ALA A 266 -12.47 -8.63 10.72
CA ALA A 266 -13.73 -9.39 10.96
C ALA A 266 -13.55 -10.52 12.00
N GLN A 267 -14.57 -10.77 12.83
CA GLN A 267 -14.85 -12.05 13.51
C GLN A 267 -16.28 -12.03 14.10
N MET A 268 -17.00 -13.16 14.08
CA MET A 268 -18.03 -13.45 15.10
C MET A 268 -18.33 -14.96 15.18
N THR A 269 -18.90 -15.36 16.31
CA THR A 269 -19.03 -16.72 16.86
C THR A 269 -20.28 -17.48 16.39
N LEU A 270 -20.35 -18.76 16.77
CA LEU A 270 -21.61 -19.41 17.19
C LEU A 270 -21.68 -19.38 18.73
#